data_AF-A0A9D4PCC4-F1
#
_entry.id   AF-A0A9D4PCC4-F1
#
_cell.length_a   1.000
_cell.length_b   1.000
_cell.length_c   1.000
_cell.angle_alpha   90.00
_cell.angle_beta   90.00
_cell.angle_gamma   90.00
#
_symmetry.space_group_name_H-M   'P 1'
#
loop_
_entity.id
_entity.type
_entity.pdbx_description
1 polymer ?
#
loop_
_entity_poly.entity_id
_entity_poly.type
_entity_poly.pdbx_seq_one_letter_code
_entity_poly.pdbx_strand_id
1 'polypeptide(L)'
;MDESAAPPPKKARSGRHVSFQQKEGLVNFLEGHPALARPSSELGGTFSAHQRQSLWQEIAATLNSVGPATKDAAGWRRYWNDLVAQFKRDAGVVSDATT
;
A
#
# COMPACT_ATOMS: atom_id res chain seq x y z
N MET A 1 -15.12 -24.07 -22.67
CA MET A 1 -14.00 -23.14 -22.44
C MET A 1 -14.17 -22.68 -21.01
N ASP A 2 -13.53 -23.41 -20.10
CA ASP A 2 -13.66 -23.23 -18.66
C ASP A 2 -12.82 -22.00 -18.30
N GLU A 3 -13.48 -20.86 -18.11
CA GLU A 3 -12.86 -19.61 -17.69
C GLU A 3 -12.33 -19.79 -16.28
N SER A 4 -11.03 -20.10 -16.20
CA SER A 4 -10.22 -20.21 -15.00
C SER A 4 -10.15 -18.87 -14.26
N ALA A 5 -11.25 -18.45 -13.64
CA ALA A 5 -11.31 -17.35 -12.70
C ALA A 5 -10.82 -17.87 -11.34
N ALA A 6 -9.53 -17.65 -11.06
CA ALA A 6 -8.89 -17.99 -9.80
C ALA A 6 -9.75 -17.53 -8.60
N PRO A 7 -9.95 -18.38 -7.58
CA PRO A 7 -10.77 -18.04 -6.43
C PRO A 7 -10.17 -16.82 -5.69
N PRO A 8 -10.99 -15.88 -5.20
CA PRO A 8 -10.49 -14.75 -4.41
C PRO A 8 -9.68 -15.29 -3.21
N PRO A 9 -8.45 -14.81 -2.98
CA PRO A 9 -7.59 -15.35 -1.94
C PRO A 9 -8.25 -15.20 -0.57
N LYS A 10 -8.33 -16.34 0.14
CA LYS A 10 -8.96 -16.51 1.45
C LYS A 10 -8.30 -15.55 2.46
N LYS A 11 -9.11 -14.81 3.23
CA LYS A 11 -8.65 -13.86 4.26
C LYS A 11 -7.70 -14.55 5.24
N ALA A 12 -6.39 -14.36 5.07
CA ALA A 12 -5.36 -14.86 5.99
C ALA A 12 -5.46 -14.06 7.29
N ARG A 13 -6.03 -14.68 8.33
CA ARG A 13 -6.09 -14.13 9.67
C ARG A 13 -4.77 -14.38 10.40
N SER A 14 -4.19 -13.28 10.90
CA SER A 14 -3.21 -13.16 11.99
C SER A 14 -1.72 -13.42 11.69
N GLY A 15 -0.92 -12.35 11.75
CA GLY A 15 0.28 -12.37 12.60
C GLY A 15 1.67 -12.47 11.96
N ARG A 16 1.92 -11.93 10.76
CA ARG A 16 3.30 -11.73 10.27
C ARG A 16 3.53 -10.25 9.97
N HIS A 17 4.53 -9.67 10.65
CA HIS A 17 4.93 -8.29 10.45
C HIS A 17 5.37 -8.08 9.00
N VAL A 18 5.06 -6.90 8.46
CA VAL A 18 5.56 -6.50 7.14
C VAL A 18 7.08 -6.47 7.19
N SER A 19 7.73 -7.31 6.38
CA SER A 19 9.20 -7.41 6.36
C SER A 19 9.82 -6.15 5.76
N PHE A 20 11.12 -5.93 6.01
CA PHE A 20 11.84 -4.80 5.42
C PHE A 20 11.75 -4.80 3.88
N GLN A 21 11.98 -5.96 3.23
CA GLN A 21 11.86 -6.11 1.77
C GLN A 21 10.46 -5.75 1.26
N GLN A 22 9.41 -6.08 2.00
CA GLN A 22 8.04 -5.67 1.62
C GLN A 22 7.83 -4.16 1.75
N LYS A 23 8.44 -3.50 2.74
CA LYS A 23 8.37 -2.04 2.87
C LYS A 23 9.14 -1.34 1.75
N GLU A 24 10.35 -1.80 1.47
CA GLU A 24 11.20 -1.27 0.41
C GLU A 24 10.51 -1.42 -0.96
N GLY A 25 9.99 -2.61 -1.26
CA GLY A 25 9.23 -2.84 -2.50
C GLY A 25 7.98 -1.95 -2.60
N LEU A 26 7.29 -1.70 -1.49
CA LEU A 26 6.14 -0.80 -1.45
C LEU A 26 6.56 0.65 -1.75
N VAL A 27 7.64 1.15 -1.12
CA VAL A 27 8.14 2.52 -1.34
C VAL A 27 8.59 2.70 -2.79
N ASN A 28 9.44 1.83 -3.31
CA ASN A 28 9.95 1.91 -4.69
C ASN A 28 8.80 1.94 -5.72
N PHE A 29 7.74 1.14 -5.50
CA PHE A 29 6.59 1.13 -6.40
C PHE A 29 5.79 2.44 -6.35
N LEU A 30 5.61 3.00 -5.15
CA LEU A 30 4.85 4.23 -4.94
C LEU A 30 5.61 5.48 -5.42
N GLU A 31 6.94 5.47 -5.38
CA GLU A 31 7.77 6.52 -5.97
C GLU A 31 7.57 6.60 -7.49
N GLY A 32 7.45 5.45 -8.16
CA GLY A 32 7.11 5.37 -9.59
C GLY A 32 5.65 5.68 -9.91
N HIS A 33 4.75 5.65 -8.91
CA HIS A 33 3.31 5.84 -9.08
C HIS A 33 2.76 6.90 -8.10
N PRO A 34 3.05 8.20 -8.32
CA PRO A 34 2.59 9.27 -7.44
C PRO A 34 1.07 9.33 -7.29
N ALA A 35 0.32 8.77 -8.26
CA ALA A 35 -1.13 8.62 -8.21
C ALA A 35 -1.65 7.66 -7.12
N LEU A 36 -0.79 6.81 -6.57
CA LEU A 36 -1.11 5.91 -5.46
C LEU A 36 -0.62 6.45 -4.12
N ALA A 37 0.51 7.15 -4.14
CA ALA A 37 1.10 7.75 -2.96
C ALA A 37 0.26 8.90 -2.40
N ARG A 38 -0.46 9.61 -3.28
CA ARG A 38 -1.29 10.77 -2.94
C ARG A 38 -2.77 10.41 -2.79
N PRO A 39 -3.52 11.10 -1.90
CA PRO A 39 -4.96 10.92 -1.81
C PRO A 39 -5.65 11.40 -3.09
N SER A 40 -6.77 10.77 -3.44
CA SER A 40 -7.51 11.10 -4.68
C SER A 40 -7.99 12.54 -4.77
N SER A 41 -8.19 13.20 -3.63
CA SER A 41 -8.55 14.62 -3.57
C SER A 41 -7.47 15.52 -4.20
N GLU A 42 -6.22 15.08 -4.22
CA GLU A 42 -5.09 15.86 -4.74
C GLU A 42 -4.77 15.58 -6.22
N LEU A 43 -5.33 14.53 -6.82
CA LEU A 43 -4.96 14.06 -8.17
C LEU A 43 -5.84 14.63 -9.29
N GLY A 44 -6.75 15.57 -8.98
CA GLY A 44 -7.46 16.36 -9.98
C GLY A 44 -8.19 15.55 -11.06
N GLY A 45 -8.67 14.34 -10.75
CA GLY A 45 -9.41 13.49 -11.69
C GLY A 45 -8.58 12.74 -12.74
N THR A 46 -7.25 12.85 -12.72
CA THR A 46 -6.35 12.23 -13.73
C THR A 46 -6.29 10.70 -13.66
N PHE A 47 -6.62 10.10 -12.51
CA PHE A 47 -6.57 8.65 -12.29
C PHE A 47 -7.93 8.12 -11.86
N SER A 48 -8.48 7.17 -12.63
CA SER A 48 -9.74 6.53 -12.26
C SER A 48 -9.59 5.69 -10.99
N ALA A 49 -10.69 5.51 -10.26
CA ALA A 49 -10.70 4.63 -9.09
C ALA A 49 -10.32 3.18 -9.47
N HIS A 50 -10.71 2.74 -10.67
CA HIS A 50 -10.41 1.42 -11.20
C HIS A 50 -8.91 1.23 -11.49
N GLN A 51 -8.26 2.21 -12.11
CA GLN A 51 -6.82 2.17 -12.37
C GLN A 51 -6.03 2.11 -11.06
N ARG A 52 -6.43 2.91 -10.06
CA ARG A 52 -5.79 2.86 -8.73
C ARG A 52 -5.97 1.50 -8.07
N GLN A 53 -7.18 0.94 -8.12
CA GLN A 53 -7.45 -0.38 -7.55
C GLN A 53 -6.61 -1.46 -8.23
N SER A 54 -6.47 -1.41 -9.56
CA SER A 54 -5.68 -2.37 -10.34
C SER A 54 -4.19 -2.31 -9.95
N LEU A 55 -3.62 -1.11 -9.84
CA LEU A 55 -2.22 -0.95 -9.41
C LEU A 55 -2.00 -1.42 -7.96
N TRP A 56 -2.97 -1.16 -7.06
CA TRP A 56 -2.89 -1.68 -5.70
C TRP A 56 -2.99 -3.22 -5.64
N GLN A 57 -3.73 -3.85 -6.56
CA GLN A 57 -3.78 -5.31 -6.68
C GLN A 57 -2.46 -5.89 -7.18
N GLU A 58 -1.86 -5.24 -8.18
CA GLU A 58 -0.56 -5.63 -8.74
C GLU A 58 0.53 -5.62 -7.67
N ILE A 59 0.71 -4.49 -6.98
CA ILE A 59 1.72 -4.40 -5.93
C ILE A 59 1.41 -5.32 -4.75
N ALA A 60 0.12 -5.54 -4.41
CA ALA A 60 -0.25 -6.49 -3.38
C ALA A 60 0.22 -7.92 -3.71
N ALA A 61 0.05 -8.35 -4.96
CA ALA A 61 0.51 -9.67 -5.41
C ALA A 61 2.04 -9.78 -5.29
N THR A 62 2.77 -8.77 -5.78
CA THR A 62 4.23 -8.72 -5.69
C THR A 62 4.70 -8.77 -4.24
N LEU A 63 4.16 -7.92 -3.36
CA LEU A 63 4.56 -7.89 -1.94
C LEU A 63 4.22 -9.18 -1.20
N ASN A 64 3.07 -9.80 -1.50
CA ASN A 64 2.66 -11.06 -0.89
C ASN A 64 3.53 -12.24 -1.35
N SER A 65 4.14 -12.16 -2.53
CA SER A 65 5.09 -13.19 -3.02
C SER A 65 6.49 -13.06 -2.40
N VAL A 66 6.88 -11.85 -2.00
CA VAL A 66 8.22 -11.56 -1.48
C VAL A 66 8.37 -11.88 0.01
N GLY A 67 7.31 -11.72 0.79
CA GLY A 67 7.44 -11.74 2.25
C GLY A 67 6.32 -12.43 3.02
N PRO A 68 6.49 -12.52 4.34
CA PRO A 68 5.63 -13.31 5.21
C PRO A 68 4.25 -12.66 5.46
N ALA A 69 4.13 -11.34 5.25
CA ALA A 69 2.86 -10.64 5.38
C ALA A 69 2.04 -10.78 4.10
N THR A 70 0.80 -11.25 4.22
CA THR A 70 -0.17 -11.30 3.13
C THR A 70 -1.30 -10.31 3.40
N LYS A 71 -1.46 -9.33 2.51
CA LYS A 71 -2.54 -8.33 2.58
C LYS A 71 -3.17 -8.17 1.21
N ASP A 72 -4.44 -7.82 1.19
CA ASP A 72 -5.12 -7.39 -0.04
C ASP A 72 -4.73 -5.94 -0.40
N ALA A 73 -5.11 -5.51 -1.59
CA ALA A 73 -4.92 -4.14 -2.09
C ALA A 73 -5.35 -3.08 -1.06
N ALA A 74 -6.51 -3.27 -0.44
CA ALA A 74 -7.03 -2.36 0.59
C ALA A 74 -6.16 -2.36 1.86
N GLY A 75 -5.69 -3.53 2.30
CA GLY A 75 -4.79 -3.67 3.44
C GLY A 75 -3.43 -3.02 3.22
N TRP A 76 -2.84 -3.15 2.04
CA TRP A 76 -1.58 -2.47 1.69
C TRP A 76 -1.75 -0.96 1.57
N ARG A 77 -2.85 -0.50 0.95
CA ARG A 77 -3.18 0.93 0.91
C ARG A 77 -3.34 1.53 2.30
N ARG A 78 -4.07 0.84 3.19
CA ARG A 78 -4.21 1.29 4.58
C ARG A 78 -2.87 1.33 5.29
N TYR A 79 -2.06 0.29 5.13
CA TYR A 79 -0.72 0.23 5.72
C TYR A 79 0.16 1.41 5.29
N TRP A 80 0.13 1.78 4.01
CA TRP A 80 0.82 2.97 3.50
C TRP A 80 0.33 4.26 4.17
N ASN A 81 -1.00 4.46 4.23
CA ASN A 81 -1.57 5.65 4.87
C ASN A 81 -1.18 5.73 6.36
N ASP A 82 -1.20 4.60 7.07
CA ASP A 82 -0.80 4.53 8.48
C ASP A 82 0.70 4.87 8.64
N LEU A 83 1.57 4.37 7.75
CA LEU A 83 2.99 4.73 7.71
C LEU A 83 3.18 6.23 7.51
N VAL A 84 2.56 6.82 6.48
CA VAL A 84 2.67 8.26 6.18
C VAL A 84 2.13 9.09 7.35
N ALA A 85 1.02 8.68 7.97
CA ALA A 85 0.48 9.36 9.13
C ALA A 85 1.40 9.25 10.36
N GLN A 86 2.08 8.11 10.54
CA GLN A 86 3.10 7.96 11.57
C GLN A 86 4.29 8.88 11.30
N PHE A 87 4.85 8.87 10.09
CA PHE A 87 5.95 9.77 9.71
C PHE A 87 5.59 11.24 9.88
N LYS A 88 4.36 11.64 9.55
CA LYS A 88 3.87 13.02 9.78
C LYS A 88 3.77 13.36 11.26
N ARG A 89 3.35 12.42 12.11
CA ARG A 89 3.32 12.61 13.56
C ARG A 89 4.73 12.72 14.13
N ASP A 90 5.63 11.84 13.73
CA ASP A 90 7.02 11.86 14.17
C ASP A 90 7.71 13.16 13.71
N ALA A 91 7.47 13.60 12.47
CA ALA A 91 7.93 14.89 11.93
C ALA A 91 7.30 16.12 12.64
N GLY A 92 6.03 16.01 13.05
CA GLY A 92 5.36 17.05 13.83
C GLY A 92 5.86 17.13 15.27
N VAL A 93 6.18 15.99 15.89
CA VAL A 93 6.74 15.90 17.25
C VAL A 93 8.15 16.50 17.32
N VAL A 94 8.95 16.38 16.25
CA VAL A 94 10.28 17.05 16.19
C VAL A 94 10.20 18.56 15.96
N SER A 95 9.00 19.14 15.80
CA SER A 95 8.83 20.58 15.55
C SER A 95 8.49 21.42 16.80
N ASP A 96 8.33 20.82 17.99
CA ASP A 96 7.96 21.54 19.23
C ASP A 96 9.01 21.41 20.37
N ALA A 97 10.21 20.90 20.07
CA ALA A 97 11.27 20.76 21.07
C ALA A 97 12.54 21.52 20.66
N THR A 98 12.45 22.84 20.52
CA THR A 98 13.56 23.80 20.71
C THR A 98 13.01 25.23 20.77
N THR A 99 12.81 25.75 21.98
CA THR A 99 12.94 27.16 22.44
C THR A 99 12.05 27.40 23.65
#